data_AF-A0A075I2W0-F1
#
_entry.id   AF-A0A075I2W0-F1
#
_cell.length_a   1.000
_cell.length_b   1.000
_cell.length_c   1.000
_cell.angle_alpha   90.00
_cell.angle_beta   90.00
_cell.angle_gamma   90.00
#
_symmetry.space_group_name_H-M   'P 1'
#
loop_
_entity.id
_entity.type
_entity.pdbx_description
1 polymer ?
#
loop_
_entity_poly.entity_id
_entity_poly.type
_entity_poly.pdbx_seq_one_letter_code
_entity_poly.pdbx_strand_id
1 'polypeptide(L)'
;MKHIASLLNDATPLEAKFVLKILLGTLRLGIAENTVMDALAIAFTGKKENRVQIENAYNVSSDLGKVSLIVATDGIDEIKI
;
A
#
# COMPACT_ATOMS: atom_id res chain seq x y z
N MET A 1 -25.84 -2.26 4.18
CA MET A 1 -25.49 -3.20 5.28
C MET A 1 -25.22 -4.64 4.82
N LYS A 2 -25.95 -5.19 3.83
CA LYS A 2 -25.78 -6.60 3.38
C LYS A 2 -24.34 -7.01 3.06
N HIS A 3 -23.56 -6.13 2.41
CA HIS A 3 -22.18 -6.42 2.03
C HIS A 3 -21.21 -6.52 3.21
N ILE A 4 -21.39 -5.71 4.25
CA ILE A 4 -20.53 -5.73 5.44
C ILE A 4 -20.82 -7.00 6.27
N ALA A 5 -22.10 -7.34 6.44
CA ALA A 5 -22.48 -8.56 7.14
C ALA A 5 -21.94 -9.83 6.44
N SER A 6 -22.00 -9.88 5.10
CA SER A 6 -21.38 -10.98 4.33
C SER A 6 -19.88 -11.03 4.54
N LEU A 7 -19.17 -9.90 4.39
CA LEU A 7 -17.72 -9.84 4.56
C LEU A 7 -17.28 -10.28 5.97
N LEU A 8 -18.05 -9.92 7.01
CA LEU A 8 -17.75 -10.33 8.38
C LEU A 8 -18.10 -11.79 8.67
N ASN A 9 -19.09 -12.37 7.99
CA ASN A 9 -19.41 -13.80 8.09
C ASN A 9 -18.32 -14.66 7.46
N ASP A 10 -17.68 -14.20 6.39
CA ASP A 10 -16.62 -14.91 5.68
C ASP A 10 -15.23 -14.72 6.32
N ALA A 11 -15.08 -13.74 7.22
CA ALA A 11 -13.80 -13.37 7.82
C ALA A 11 -13.49 -14.19 9.09
N THR A 12 -12.21 -14.53 9.27
CA THR A 12 -11.71 -15.00 10.56
C THR A 12 -11.82 -13.91 11.64
N PRO A 13 -11.79 -14.26 12.94
CA PRO A 13 -11.86 -13.26 14.01
C PRO A 13 -10.81 -12.15 13.92
N LEU A 14 -9.61 -12.47 13.41
CA LEU A 14 -8.53 -11.49 13.24
C LEU A 14 -8.81 -10.55 12.05
N GLU A 15 -9.24 -11.08 10.91
CA GLU A 15 -9.61 -10.28 9.74
C GLU A 15 -10.78 -9.35 10.05
N ALA A 16 -11.84 -9.88 10.70
CA ALA A 16 -13.01 -9.11 11.11
C ALA A 16 -12.63 -7.91 12.00
N LYS A 17 -11.68 -8.10 12.92
CA LYS A 17 -11.15 -7.00 13.76
C LYS A 17 -10.52 -5.88 12.92
N PHE A 18 -9.72 -6.21 11.90
CA PHE A 18 -9.08 -5.20 11.06
C PHE A 18 -10.05 -4.54 10.08
N VAL A 19 -10.98 -5.31 9.50
CA VAL A 19 -12.07 -4.78 8.67
C VAL A 19 -12.89 -3.75 9.46
N LEU A 20 -13.29 -4.07 10.70
CA LEU A 20 -14.01 -3.14 11.57
C LEU A 20 -13.18 -1.90 11.90
N LYS A 21 -11.88 -2.05 12.17
CA LYS A 21 -10.99 -0.90 12.40
C LYS A 21 -10.88 0.03 11.20
N ILE A 22 -10.88 -0.50 9.98
CA ILE A 22 -10.88 0.27 8.74
C ILE A 22 -12.22 1.01 8.60
N LEU A 23 -13.35 0.30 8.72
CA LEU A 23 -14.70 0.88 8.60
C LEU A 23 -14.96 1.99 9.63
N LEU A 24 -14.43 1.83 10.85
CA LEU A 24 -14.58 2.80 11.93
C LEU A 24 -13.53 3.92 11.89
N GLY A 25 -12.54 3.87 10.99
CA GLY A 25 -11.44 4.84 10.95
C GLY A 25 -10.52 4.79 12.19
N THR A 26 -10.43 3.65 12.87
CA THR A 26 -9.70 3.49 14.15
C THR A 26 -8.45 2.62 14.04
N LEU A 27 -7.98 2.34 12.82
CA LEU A 27 -6.82 1.49 12.57
C LEU A 27 -5.54 1.99 13.27
N ARG A 28 -5.28 3.31 13.21
CA ARG A 28 -4.22 4.03 13.96
C ARG A 28 -2.84 3.34 13.92
N LEU A 29 -2.40 2.92 12.74
CA LEU A 29 -1.08 2.29 12.57
C LEU A 29 0.10 3.27 12.62
N GLY A 30 -0.15 4.57 12.42
CA GLY A 30 0.92 5.56 12.29
C GLY A 30 1.74 5.40 10.99
N ILE A 31 1.14 4.78 9.98
CA ILE A 31 1.74 4.53 8.66
C ILE A 31 1.06 5.44 7.64
N ALA A 32 1.87 6.08 6.80
CA ALA A 32 1.44 6.94 5.69
C ALA A 32 2.29 6.66 4.44
N GLU A 33 2.12 7.44 3.39
CA GLU A 33 2.75 7.24 2.07
C GLU A 33 4.27 7.10 2.15
N ASN A 34 4.94 7.91 2.97
CA ASN A 34 6.40 7.85 3.15
C ASN A 34 6.90 6.50 3.66
N THR A 35 6.17 5.88 4.58
CA THR A 35 6.51 4.56 5.11
C THR A 35 6.19 3.48 4.09
N VAL A 36 5.12 3.65 3.31
CA VAL A 36 4.75 2.74 2.23
C VAL A 36 5.80 2.77 1.11
N MET A 37 6.32 3.94 0.72
CA MET A 37 7.38 4.07 -0.28
C MET A 37 8.70 3.42 0.18
N ASP A 38 9.07 3.58 1.45
CA ASP A 38 10.22 2.87 2.05
C ASP A 38 10.04 1.35 1.97
N ALA A 39 8.86 0.87 2.33
CA ALA A 39 8.54 -0.56 2.28
C ALA A 39 8.52 -1.09 0.84
N LEU A 40 7.99 -0.32 -0.12
CA LEU A 40 7.95 -0.66 -1.53
C LEU A 40 9.37 -0.81 -2.11
N ALA A 41 10.27 0.12 -1.78
CA ALA A 41 11.67 0.05 -2.18
C ALA A 41 12.33 -1.23 -1.66
N ILE A 42 12.21 -1.50 -0.36
CA ILE A 42 12.81 -2.70 0.25
C ILE A 42 12.21 -3.98 -0.33
N ALA A 43 10.89 -4.07 -0.45
CA ALA A 43 10.20 -5.30 -0.87
C ALA A 43 10.48 -5.68 -2.33
N PHE A 44 10.57 -4.70 -3.23
CA PHE A 44 10.68 -4.97 -4.67
C PHE A 44 12.06 -4.73 -5.26
N THR A 45 12.98 -4.09 -4.54
CA THR A 45 14.36 -3.89 -5.03
C THR A 45 15.45 -4.35 -4.05
N GLY A 46 15.08 -4.70 -2.82
CA GLY A 46 16.02 -5.07 -1.75
C GLY A 46 16.87 -3.91 -1.23
N LYS A 47 16.65 -2.68 -1.71
CA LYS A 47 17.47 -1.50 -1.42
C LYS A 47 16.59 -0.33 -1.04
N LYS A 48 16.75 0.18 0.18
CA LYS A 48 15.95 1.30 0.68
C LYS A 48 16.23 2.58 -0.11
N GLU A 49 17.43 2.73 -0.65
CA GLU A 49 17.90 3.90 -1.40
C GLU A 49 17.06 4.16 -2.65
N ASN A 50 16.47 3.10 -3.21
CA ASN A 50 15.61 3.18 -4.38
C ASN A 50 14.26 3.88 -4.12
N ARG A 51 13.95 4.18 -2.86
CA ARG A 51 12.80 5.02 -2.47
C ARG A 51 12.81 6.36 -3.20
N VAL A 52 13.98 6.94 -3.50
CA VAL A 52 14.08 8.22 -4.23
C VAL A 52 13.42 8.15 -5.62
N GLN A 53 13.60 7.04 -6.35
CA GLN A 53 12.99 6.86 -7.67
C GLN A 53 11.47 6.69 -7.56
N ILE A 54 11.02 5.91 -6.58
CA ILE A 54 9.60 5.70 -6.27
C ILE A 54 8.93 7.03 -5.90
N GLU A 55 9.58 7.83 -5.07
CA GLU A 55 9.08 9.14 -4.63
C GLU A 55 8.99 10.11 -5.81
N ASN A 56 9.97 10.12 -6.71
CA ASN A 56 9.91 10.92 -7.94
C ASN A 56 8.73 10.51 -8.84
N ALA A 57 8.54 9.20 -9.04
CA ALA A 57 7.41 8.66 -9.81
C ALA A 57 6.06 9.00 -9.17
N TYR A 58 5.98 8.94 -7.85
CA TYR A 58 4.80 9.33 -7.10
C TYR A 58 4.53 10.83 -7.21
N ASN A 59 5.55 11.68 -7.09
CA ASN A 59 5.39 13.14 -7.18
C ASN A 59 4.89 13.60 -8.56
N VAL A 60 5.24 12.89 -9.63
CA VAL A 60 4.74 13.18 -10.99
C VAL A 60 3.33 12.64 -11.22
N SER A 61 3.04 11.42 -10.75
CA SER A 61 1.75 10.77 -10.99
C SER A 61 0.66 11.12 -9.99
N SER A 62 1.03 11.54 -8.78
CA SER A 62 0.18 11.65 -7.59
C SER A 62 -0.61 10.37 -7.26
N ASP A 63 -0.19 9.21 -7.77
CA ASP A 63 -0.86 7.93 -7.60
C ASP A 63 0.12 6.85 -7.14
N LEU A 64 0.19 6.65 -5.82
CA LEU A 64 1.08 5.66 -5.22
C LEU A 64 0.64 4.23 -5.57
N GLY A 65 -0.66 3.99 -5.80
CA GLY A 65 -1.18 2.68 -6.19
C GLY A 65 -0.69 2.28 -7.57
N LYS A 66 -0.72 3.21 -8.53
CA LYS A 66 -0.16 3.01 -9.88
C LYS A 66 1.35 2.75 -9.85
N VAL A 67 2.11 3.56 -9.11
CA VAL A 67 3.56 3.36 -8.97
C VAL A 67 3.86 2.00 -8.34
N SER A 68 3.12 1.62 -7.30
CA SER A 68 3.27 0.32 -6.62
C SER A 68 3.00 -0.85 -7.57
N LEU A 69 1.97 -0.74 -8.41
CA LEU A 69 1.64 -1.77 -9.39
C LEU A 69 2.81 -1.98 -10.36
N ILE A 70 3.28 -0.92 -11.00
CA ILE A 70 4.37 -0.99 -12.01
C ILE A 70 5.65 -1.56 -11.38
N VAL A 71 6.03 -1.08 -10.19
CA VAL A 71 7.22 -1.58 -9.48
C VAL A 71 7.11 -3.07 -9.16
N ALA A 72 5.90 -3.54 -8.82
CA ALA A 72 5.66 -4.94 -8.46
C ALA A 72 5.58 -5.88 -9.66
N THR A 73 5.10 -5.41 -10.82
CA THR A 73 4.90 -6.24 -12.02
C THR A 73 6.05 -6.15 -13.01
N ASP A 74 6.53 -4.94 -13.28
CA ASP A 74 7.43 -4.65 -14.39
C ASP A 74 8.82 -4.19 -13.91
N GLY A 75 8.94 -3.87 -12.61
CA GLY A 75 10.19 -3.51 -11.96
C GLY A 75 10.43 -1.99 -11.90
N ILE A 76 11.46 -1.60 -11.16
CA ILE A 76 11.73 -0.19 -10.86
C ILE A 76 12.21 0.64 -12.06
N ASP A 77 12.73 -0.01 -13.11
CA ASP A 77 13.23 0.69 -14.28
C ASP A 77 12.10 1.33 -15.11
N GLU A 78 10.88 0.81 -15.03
CA GLU A 78 9.70 1.32 -15.75
C GLU A 78 9.11 2.61 -15.14
N ILE A 79 9.51 2.96 -13.91
CA ILE A 79 9.10 4.21 -13.27
C ILE A 79 10.19 5.29 -13.34
N LYS A 80 11.27 5.06 -14.08
CA LYS A 80 12.31 6.07 -14.31
C LYS A 80 11.72 7.23 -15.12
N ILE A 81 11.78 8.42 -14.53
CA ILE A 81 11.44 9.71 -15.14
C ILE A 81 12.73 10.42 -15.53
#